data_AF-A0AA96WGN0-F1
#
_entry.id   AF-A0AA96WGN0-F1
#
_cell.length_a   1.000
_cell.length_b   1.000
_cell.length_c   1.000
_cell.angle_alpha   90.00
_cell.angle_beta   90.00
_cell.angle_gamma   90.00
#
_symmetry.space_group_name_H-M   'P 1'
#
loop_
_entity.id
_entity.type
_entity.pdbx_description
1 polymer ?
#
loop_
_entity_poly.entity_id
_entity_poly.type
_entity_poly.pdbx_seq_one_letter_code
_entity_poly.pdbx_strand_id
1 'polypeptide(L)'
;MRGTVLFLLRTAIGILIALLAAVFFLLADNAPSLPNVPFAGIAIRAGSQTVHLPNRIFRCDQVAQQVQCNTTLQNQTLSLIWQQSSNAPPTLSRCQALFAGKPLQCSDAGMDYIGRKGLLSYYQLEGLGLSQSQLRDLRRQYRWSNALSQIGEARLLQLSTAVALLTGVLVAIINWFYPGRLAEVFISFAAAAGTFVLVWQWFGSVPYDRLTGFGISPEIWTGLAPSLALLAALLTGIVTARLLEGRFRRRDRIGPILITGAGMFSLTFVSLPGLFQTFAPLNSPSLMNFAPLLAAGISTGVGVATIGLLWVYSDRSIRTFLSMGSGLGAFGLLSLLFLISLLELGYAD
;
A
#
# COMPACT_ATOMS: atom_id res chain seq x y z
N MET A 1 -8.45 35.49 -15.59
CA MET A 1 -9.07 34.15 -15.48
C MET A 1 -8.04 33.01 -15.39
N ARG A 2 -7.06 32.92 -16.32
CA ARG A 2 -6.05 31.84 -16.33
C ARG A 2 -5.23 31.73 -15.02
N GLY A 3 -4.80 32.86 -14.47
CA GLY A 3 -4.05 32.92 -13.20
C GLY A 3 -4.86 32.47 -11.98
N THR A 4 -6.14 32.83 -11.90
CA THR A 4 -7.04 32.43 -10.80
C THR A 4 -7.28 30.92 -10.79
N VAL A 5 -7.47 30.31 -11.98
CA VAL A 5 -7.62 28.86 -12.12
C VAL A 5 -6.34 28.13 -11.71
N LEU A 6 -5.16 28.65 -12.10
CA LEU A 6 -3.88 28.08 -11.70
C LEU A 6 -3.66 28.15 -10.18
N PHE A 7 -4.00 29.28 -9.57
CA PHE A 7 -3.90 29.45 -8.12
C PHE A 7 -4.78 28.42 -7.40
N LEU A 8 -6.06 28.31 -7.77
CA LEU A 8 -6.99 27.35 -7.18
C LEU A 8 -6.50 25.90 -7.33
N LEU A 9 -5.97 25.52 -8.50
CA LEU A 9 -5.45 24.18 -8.73
C LEU A 9 -4.20 23.87 -7.90
N ARG A 10 -3.27 24.82 -7.74
CA ARG A 10 -2.08 24.64 -6.88
C ARG A 10 -2.48 24.55 -5.41
N THR A 11 -3.42 25.36 -4.96
CA THR A 11 -3.98 25.28 -3.62
C THR A 11 -4.65 23.92 -3.39
N ALA A 12 -5.40 23.41 -4.37
CA ALA A 12 -6.01 22.09 -4.30
C ALA A 12 -4.97 20.96 -4.16
N ILE A 13 -3.84 21.03 -4.89
CA ILE A 13 -2.72 20.08 -4.69
C ILE A 13 -2.16 20.19 -3.28
N GLY A 14 -1.92 21.40 -2.78
CA GLY A 14 -1.37 21.61 -1.43
C GLY A 14 -2.27 21.02 -0.35
N ILE A 15 -3.58 21.24 -0.47
CA ILE A 15 -4.60 20.65 0.43
C ILE A 15 -4.58 19.12 0.29
N LEU A 16 -4.52 18.59 -0.92
CA LEU A 16 -4.45 17.15 -1.17
C LEU A 16 -3.23 16.50 -0.51
N ILE A 17 -2.05 17.10 -0.63
CA ILE A 17 -0.82 16.60 0.02
C ILE A 17 -0.97 16.60 1.54
N ALA A 18 -1.51 17.68 2.12
CA ALA A 18 -1.78 17.76 3.55
C ALA A 18 -2.79 16.69 4.01
N LEU A 19 -3.85 16.45 3.23
CA LEU A 19 -4.84 15.40 3.51
C LEU A 19 -4.22 14.01 3.44
N LEU A 20 -3.43 13.71 2.40
CA LEU A 20 -2.72 12.44 2.26
C LEU A 20 -1.79 12.21 3.46
N ALA A 21 -1.00 13.20 3.84
CA ALA A 21 -0.12 13.10 5.00
C ALA A 21 -0.90 12.86 6.30
N ALA A 22 -2.04 13.54 6.50
CA ALA A 22 -2.90 13.33 7.66
C ALA A 22 -3.51 11.92 7.68
N VAL A 23 -3.92 11.38 6.53
CA VAL A 23 -4.43 10.01 6.40
C VAL A 23 -3.33 9.00 6.74
N PHE A 24 -2.13 9.14 6.17
CA PHE A 24 -1.01 8.25 6.48
C PHE A 24 -0.64 8.29 7.97
N PHE A 25 -0.60 9.49 8.55
CA PHE A 25 -0.35 9.64 9.98
C PHE A 25 -1.43 8.93 10.81
N LEU A 26 -2.71 9.10 10.46
CA LEU A 26 -3.82 8.44 11.15
C LEU A 26 -3.75 6.91 11.05
N LEU A 27 -3.44 6.38 9.86
CA LEU A 27 -3.28 4.95 9.63
C LEU A 27 -2.10 4.38 10.43
N ALA A 28 -0.93 5.03 10.36
CA ALA A 28 0.27 4.56 11.04
C ALA A 28 0.14 4.65 12.57
N ASP A 29 -0.44 5.73 13.08
CA ASP A 29 -0.63 5.94 14.51
C ASP A 29 -1.62 4.91 15.10
N ASN A 30 -2.67 4.55 14.36
CA ASN A 30 -3.70 3.60 14.81
C ASN A 30 -3.52 2.20 14.25
N ALA A 31 -2.34 1.91 13.69
CA ALA A 31 -2.05 0.65 13.01
C ALA A 31 -2.35 -0.54 13.92
N PRO A 32 -3.02 -1.59 13.40
CA PRO A 32 -3.21 -2.82 14.13
C PRO A 32 -1.85 -3.41 14.49
N SER A 33 -0.84 -3.37 13.61
CA SER A 33 0.52 -3.79 13.97
C SER A 33 1.58 -2.71 13.78
N LEU A 34 2.58 -2.72 14.68
CA LEU A 34 3.75 -1.83 14.63
C LEU A 34 5.04 -2.66 14.63
N PRO A 35 6.18 -2.10 14.14
CA PRO A 35 7.45 -2.82 14.01
C PRO A 35 7.93 -3.50 15.30
N ASN A 36 7.62 -2.94 16.47
CA ASN A 36 8.17 -3.41 17.75
C ASN A 36 7.23 -4.36 18.52
N VAL A 37 6.06 -4.69 17.97
CA VAL A 37 5.05 -5.51 18.67
C VAL A 37 4.94 -6.89 18.01
N PRO A 38 4.95 -8.01 18.77
CA PRO A 38 5.00 -9.35 18.20
C PRO A 38 3.62 -10.01 17.98
N PHE A 39 2.53 -9.24 17.97
CA PHE A 39 1.17 -9.71 17.72
C PHE A 39 0.43 -8.78 16.75
N ALA A 40 -0.65 -9.27 16.14
CA ALA A 40 -1.42 -8.52 15.15
C ALA A 40 -2.34 -7.47 15.76
N GLY A 41 -2.96 -7.78 16.90
CA GLY A 41 -3.83 -6.85 17.60
C GLY A 41 -4.40 -7.46 18.87
N ILE A 42 -5.00 -6.61 19.70
CA ILE A 42 -5.68 -7.02 20.93
C ILE A 42 -7.08 -6.41 20.97
N ALA A 43 -8.07 -7.27 21.17
CA ALA A 43 -9.45 -6.87 21.42
C ALA A 43 -9.88 -7.20 22.84
N ILE A 44 -10.61 -6.30 23.48
CA ILE A 44 -11.34 -6.55 24.72
C ILE A 44 -12.76 -6.93 24.34
N ARG A 45 -13.20 -8.13 24.74
CA ARG A 45 -14.60 -8.57 24.59
C ARG A 45 -15.33 -8.48 25.92
N ALA A 46 -16.49 -7.85 25.90
CA ALA A 46 -17.40 -7.80 27.04
C ALA A 46 -18.85 -7.92 26.54
N GLY A 47 -19.37 -9.14 26.58
CA GLY A 47 -20.69 -9.46 26.02
C GLY A 47 -20.71 -9.26 24.50
N SER A 48 -21.62 -8.40 24.02
CA SER A 48 -21.76 -8.05 22.60
C SER A 48 -20.84 -6.92 22.13
N GLN A 49 -20.06 -6.32 23.03
CA GLN A 49 -19.15 -5.22 22.67
C GLN A 49 -17.70 -5.70 22.58
N THR A 50 -17.06 -5.31 21.48
CA THR A 50 -15.63 -5.50 21.25
C THR A 50 -14.97 -4.13 21.15
N VAL A 51 -13.89 -3.95 21.89
CA VAL A 51 -13.05 -2.73 21.84
C VAL A 51 -11.66 -3.13 21.37
N HIS A 52 -11.23 -2.58 20.25
CA HIS A 52 -9.89 -2.78 19.71
C HIS A 52 -8.93 -1.79 20.35
N LEU A 53 -7.77 -2.30 20.79
CA LEU A 53 -6.69 -1.51 21.34
C LEU A 53 -5.62 -1.32 20.27
N PRO A 54 -5.14 -0.08 20.02
CA PRO A 54 -4.06 0.14 19.07
C PRO A 54 -2.74 -0.33 19.66
N ASN A 55 -1.89 -0.97 18.87
CA ASN A 55 -0.64 -1.58 19.36
C ASN A 55 0.35 -0.57 19.96
N ARG A 56 0.27 0.71 19.57
CA ARG A 56 1.16 1.79 20.08
C ARG A 56 1.14 1.99 21.60
N ILE A 57 0.08 1.56 22.28
CA ILE A 57 -0.03 1.74 23.73
C ILE A 57 0.77 0.70 24.51
N PHE A 58 1.19 -0.38 23.84
CA PHE A 58 1.95 -1.46 24.45
C PHE A 58 3.44 -1.19 24.36
N ARG A 59 4.13 -1.35 25.50
CA ARG A 59 5.59 -1.39 25.56
C ARG A 59 6.00 -2.83 25.79
N CYS A 60 6.70 -3.40 24.81
CA CYS A 60 7.09 -4.80 24.81
C CYS A 60 8.59 -4.92 25.09
N ASP A 61 8.91 -5.71 26.10
CA ASP A 61 10.27 -6.11 26.44
C ASP A 61 10.42 -7.62 26.19
N GLN A 62 11.53 -8.01 25.57
CA GLN A 62 11.89 -9.42 25.40
C GLN A 62 12.91 -9.80 26.48
N VAL A 63 12.53 -10.72 27.35
CA VAL A 63 13.39 -11.23 28.42
C VAL A 63 13.50 -12.74 28.25
N ALA A 64 14.66 -13.19 27.76
CA ALA A 64 14.94 -14.59 27.44
C ALA A 64 13.90 -15.18 26.45
N GLN A 65 13.18 -16.24 26.83
CA GLN A 65 12.13 -16.88 26.01
C GLN A 65 10.71 -16.35 26.31
N GLN A 66 10.62 -15.20 26.97
CA GLN A 66 9.33 -14.57 27.28
C GLN A 66 9.26 -13.18 26.67
N VAL A 67 8.11 -12.89 26.08
CA VAL A 67 7.73 -11.55 25.65
C VAL A 67 6.75 -11.01 26.67
N GLN A 68 7.05 -9.86 27.26
CA GLN A 68 6.12 -9.15 28.12
C GLN A 68 5.76 -7.80 27.50
N CYS A 69 4.47 -7.53 27.32
CA CYS A 69 3.97 -6.24 26.86
C CYS A 69 3.05 -5.62 27.91
N ASN A 70 3.37 -4.39 28.30
CA ASN A 70 2.64 -3.66 29.34
C ASN A 70 1.99 -2.40 28.76
N THR A 71 0.78 -2.08 29.24
CA THR A 71 0.09 -0.81 28.97
C THR A 71 -0.73 -0.36 30.17
N THR A 72 -1.17 0.89 30.19
CA THR A 72 -2.04 1.44 31.23
C THR A 72 -3.43 1.71 30.65
N LEU A 73 -4.46 1.07 31.22
CA LEU A 73 -5.86 1.29 30.88
C LEU A 73 -6.60 1.74 32.13
N GLN A 74 -7.29 2.88 32.07
CA GLN A 74 -8.07 3.42 33.21
C GLN A 74 -7.24 3.51 34.51
N ASN A 75 -5.99 3.99 34.42
CA ASN A 75 -5.01 4.07 35.50
C ASN A 75 -4.60 2.72 36.15
N GLN A 76 -4.92 1.60 35.51
CA GLN A 76 -4.51 0.26 35.93
C GLN A 76 -3.65 -0.40 34.87
N THR A 77 -2.65 -1.17 35.29
CA THR A 77 -1.73 -1.85 34.37
C THR A 77 -2.40 -3.09 33.78
N LEU A 78 -2.38 -3.19 32.47
CA LEU A 78 -2.61 -4.41 31.70
C LEU A 78 -1.24 -4.95 31.28
N SER A 79 -0.91 -6.16 31.74
CA SER A 79 0.29 -6.90 31.37
C SER A 79 -0.09 -8.13 30.58
N LEU A 80 0.60 -8.36 29.47
CA LEU A 80 0.44 -9.51 28.59
C LEU A 80 1.78 -10.22 28.48
N ILE A 81 1.79 -11.51 28.74
CA ILE A 81 2.99 -12.33 28.80
C ILE A 81 2.80 -13.52 27.88
N TRP A 82 3.77 -13.76 27.00
CA TRP A 82 3.79 -14.91 26.10
C TRP A 82 5.09 -15.70 26.28
N GLN A 83 4.99 -17.01 26.04
CA GLN A 83 6.16 -17.85 25.84
C GLN A 83 6.50 -17.89 24.36
N GLN A 84 7.73 -17.52 24.03
CA GLN A 84 8.25 -17.57 22.68
C GLN A 84 8.67 -19.02 22.36
N SER A 85 8.10 -19.61 21.31
CA SER A 85 8.54 -20.92 20.86
C SER A 85 9.91 -20.83 20.20
N SER A 86 10.67 -21.93 20.27
CA SER A 86 11.97 -22.06 19.58
C SER A 86 11.83 -22.34 18.08
N ASN A 87 10.62 -22.40 17.54
CA ASN A 87 10.39 -22.68 16.11
C ASN A 87 10.75 -21.44 15.27
N ALA A 88 11.13 -21.64 14.01
CA ALA A 88 11.37 -20.56 13.06
C ALA A 88 10.23 -20.51 12.02
N PRO A 89 9.45 -19.42 11.90
CA PRO A 89 9.52 -18.19 12.70
C PRO A 89 9.01 -18.38 14.15
N PRO A 90 9.54 -17.61 15.12
CA PRO A 90 9.15 -17.74 16.52
C PRO A 90 7.67 -17.39 16.70
N THR A 91 6.88 -18.38 17.11
CA THR A 91 5.47 -18.19 17.40
C THR A 91 5.27 -17.86 18.88
N LEU A 92 4.31 -16.98 19.16
CA LEU A 92 3.88 -16.71 20.53
C LEU A 92 2.90 -17.80 20.97
N SER A 93 3.13 -18.36 22.15
CA SER A 93 2.26 -19.38 22.73
C SER A 93 1.94 -19.05 24.19
N ARG A 94 0.82 -19.59 24.70
CA ARG A 94 0.37 -19.45 26.10
C ARG A 94 0.27 -17.98 26.54
N CYS A 95 -0.60 -17.21 25.89
CA CYS A 95 -0.91 -15.86 26.31
C CYS A 95 -1.47 -15.85 27.74
N GLN A 96 -0.81 -15.13 28.64
CA GLN A 96 -1.29 -14.83 29.98
C GLN A 96 -1.54 -13.33 30.09
N ALA A 97 -2.74 -12.95 30.49
CA ALA A 97 -3.13 -11.56 30.66
C ALA A 97 -3.42 -11.24 32.12
N LEU A 98 -2.93 -10.11 32.60
CA LEU A 98 -3.10 -9.62 33.96
C LEU A 98 -3.61 -8.18 33.90
N PHE A 99 -4.76 -7.89 34.51
CA PHE A 99 -5.28 -6.54 34.65
C PHE A 99 -5.47 -6.20 36.12
N ALA A 100 -4.83 -5.12 36.58
CA ALA A 100 -4.76 -4.77 38.00
C ALA A 100 -4.29 -5.95 38.89
N GLY A 101 -3.37 -6.76 38.38
CA GLY A 101 -2.85 -7.95 39.07
C GLY A 101 -3.78 -9.17 39.08
N LYS A 102 -4.98 -9.10 38.48
CA LYS A 102 -5.90 -10.23 38.36
C LYS A 102 -5.73 -10.95 37.02
N PRO A 103 -5.68 -12.29 36.99
CA PRO A 103 -5.58 -13.04 35.76
C PRO A 103 -6.86 -12.90 34.92
N LEU A 104 -6.68 -12.76 33.61
CA LEU A 104 -7.73 -12.67 32.60
C LEU A 104 -7.62 -13.84 31.62
N GLN A 105 -8.74 -14.15 30.96
CA GLN A 105 -8.70 -15.07 29.83
C GLN A 105 -8.13 -14.32 28.62
N CYS A 106 -7.06 -14.89 28.05
CA CYS A 106 -6.49 -14.47 26.78
C CYS A 106 -6.59 -15.64 25.80
N SER A 107 -7.37 -15.48 24.75
CA SER A 107 -7.54 -16.47 23.69
C SER A 107 -6.97 -15.96 22.38
N ASP A 108 -6.46 -16.88 21.57
CA ASP A 108 -6.17 -16.62 20.17
C ASP A 108 -7.50 -16.56 19.41
N ALA A 109 -7.71 -15.47 18.67
CA ALA A 109 -8.92 -15.18 17.91
C ALA A 109 -8.68 -15.16 16.40
N GLY A 110 -7.50 -15.60 15.94
CA GLY A 110 -7.15 -15.71 14.53
C GLY A 110 -5.73 -15.24 14.24
N MET A 111 -5.37 -15.19 12.97
CA MET A 111 -4.12 -14.61 12.50
C MET A 111 -4.42 -13.58 11.42
N ASP A 112 -3.68 -12.47 11.46
CA ASP A 112 -3.68 -11.46 10.40
C ASP A 112 -2.30 -11.45 9.73
N TYR A 113 -2.25 -11.25 8.42
CA TYR A 113 -1.00 -11.12 7.69
C TYR A 113 -0.46 -9.69 7.80
N ILE A 114 0.80 -9.57 8.21
CA ILE A 114 1.46 -8.28 8.40
C ILE A 114 2.73 -8.27 7.59
N GLY A 115 2.67 -7.69 6.40
CA GLY A 115 3.76 -7.48 5.44
C GLY A 115 5.02 -8.29 5.73
N ARG A 116 6.08 -7.62 6.21
CA ARG A 116 7.39 -8.23 6.48
C ARG A 116 7.46 -9.20 7.65
N LYS A 117 6.45 -9.23 8.52
CA LYS A 117 6.38 -10.10 9.71
C LYS A 117 5.65 -11.42 9.44
N GLY A 118 4.89 -11.49 8.34
CA GLY A 118 4.05 -12.64 8.03
C GLY A 118 2.82 -12.71 8.93
N LEU A 119 2.31 -13.92 9.14
CA LEU A 119 1.12 -14.17 9.97
C LEU A 119 1.44 -13.96 11.44
N LEU A 120 0.73 -13.05 12.10
CA LEU A 120 0.79 -12.87 13.56
C LEU A 120 -0.57 -13.16 14.18
N SER A 121 -0.57 -13.71 15.39
CA SER A 121 -1.80 -13.98 16.14
C SER A 121 -2.49 -12.70 16.58
N TYR A 122 -3.80 -12.72 16.48
CA TYR A 122 -4.74 -11.74 17.00
C TYR A 122 -5.32 -12.24 18.32
N TYR A 123 -5.24 -11.46 19.39
CA TYR A 123 -5.66 -11.90 20.72
C TYR A 123 -6.94 -11.23 21.20
N GLN A 124 -7.78 -12.02 21.88
CA GLN A 124 -9.00 -11.54 22.53
C GLN A 124 -8.88 -11.71 24.05
N LEU A 125 -9.17 -10.62 24.78
CA LEU A 125 -9.19 -10.58 26.23
C LEU A 125 -10.63 -10.57 26.74
N GLU A 126 -10.92 -11.47 27.67
CA GLU A 126 -12.24 -11.59 28.30
C GLU A 126 -12.12 -11.49 29.83
N GLY A 127 -13.21 -11.08 30.49
CA GLY A 127 -13.30 -11.06 31.94
C GLY A 127 -12.64 -9.86 32.63
N LEU A 128 -12.41 -8.73 31.94
CA LEU A 128 -11.79 -7.53 32.53
C LEU A 128 -12.59 -6.90 33.69
N GLY A 129 -13.85 -7.31 33.91
CA GLY A 129 -14.71 -6.74 34.95
C GLY A 129 -15.03 -5.25 34.75
N LEU A 130 -14.79 -4.71 33.55
CA LEU A 130 -15.09 -3.33 33.21
C LEU A 130 -16.60 -3.15 33.07
N SER A 131 -17.11 -2.07 33.65
CA SER A 131 -18.50 -1.64 33.47
C SER A 131 -18.76 -1.20 32.02
N GLN A 132 -20.03 -1.23 31.59
CA GLN A 132 -20.41 -0.75 30.25
C GLN A 132 -20.10 0.74 30.01
N SER A 133 -20.03 1.57 31.07
CA SER A 133 -19.57 2.96 30.95
C SER A 133 -18.07 3.01 30.64
N GLN A 134 -17.25 2.28 31.41
CA GLN A 134 -15.80 2.22 31.18
C GLN A 134 -15.43 1.67 29.80
N LEU A 135 -16.16 0.68 29.29
CA LEU A 135 -15.97 0.15 27.93
C LEU A 135 -16.32 1.18 26.86
N ARG A 136 -17.41 1.94 27.05
CA ARG A 136 -17.78 3.04 26.14
C ARG A 136 -16.75 4.16 26.17
N ASP A 137 -16.19 4.46 27.33
CA ASP A 137 -15.14 5.47 27.49
C ASP A 137 -13.83 5.03 26.83
N LEU A 138 -13.44 3.76 27.00
CA LEU A 138 -12.31 3.15 26.29
C LEU A 138 -12.50 3.19 24.77
N ARG A 139 -13.69 2.83 24.28
CA ARG A 139 -14.02 2.90 22.85
C ARG A 139 -13.98 4.34 22.33
N ARG A 140 -14.40 5.33 23.12
CA ARG A 140 -14.30 6.75 22.78
C ARG A 140 -12.85 7.24 22.77
N GLN A 141 -12.04 6.82 23.74
CA GLN A 141 -10.62 7.12 23.83
C GLN A 141 -9.87 6.59 22.60
N TYR A 142 -10.18 5.36 22.16
CA TYR A 142 -9.58 4.72 20.99
C TYR A 142 -10.49 4.71 19.77
N ARG A 143 -11.28 5.78 19.57
CA ARG A 143 -12.30 5.84 18.52
C ARG A 143 -11.78 5.56 17.11
N TRP A 144 -10.56 5.98 16.79
CA TRP A 144 -10.00 5.86 15.44
C TRP A 144 -9.56 4.43 15.13
N SER A 145 -8.83 3.78 16.04
CA SER A 145 -8.50 2.35 15.94
C SER A 145 -9.76 1.50 15.79
N ASN A 146 -10.80 1.77 16.60
CA ASN A 146 -12.08 1.05 16.51
C ASN A 146 -12.87 1.38 15.24
N ALA A 147 -12.76 2.60 14.71
CA ALA A 147 -13.39 2.96 13.44
C ALA A 147 -12.69 2.29 12.26
N LEU A 148 -11.35 2.28 12.24
CA LEU A 148 -10.56 1.64 11.17
C LEU A 148 -10.79 0.13 11.12
N SER A 149 -10.81 -0.54 12.28
CA SER A 149 -11.13 -1.97 12.32
C SER A 149 -12.56 -2.28 11.86
N GLN A 150 -13.51 -1.36 12.06
CA GLN A 150 -14.91 -1.51 11.62
C GLN A 150 -15.14 -1.21 10.14
N ILE A 151 -14.29 -0.38 9.53
CA ILE A 151 -14.34 -0.12 8.08
C ILE A 151 -14.02 -1.42 7.33
N GLY A 152 -13.03 -2.17 7.83
CA GLY A 152 -12.57 -3.41 7.21
C GLY A 152 -11.69 -3.16 5.98
N GLU A 153 -10.88 -4.15 5.65
CA GLU A 153 -9.89 -4.09 4.56
C GLU A 153 -10.49 -3.64 3.23
N ALA A 154 -11.55 -4.33 2.77
CA ALA A 154 -12.14 -4.07 1.46
C ALA A 154 -12.55 -2.59 1.30
N ARG A 155 -13.18 -1.99 2.32
CA ARG A 155 -13.58 -0.57 2.25
C ARG A 155 -12.38 0.37 2.36
N LEU A 156 -11.34 0.02 3.10
CA LEU A 156 -10.10 0.81 3.14
C LEU A 156 -9.42 0.82 1.76
N LEU A 157 -9.37 -0.32 1.08
CA LEU A 157 -8.85 -0.44 -0.29
C LEU A 157 -9.70 0.35 -1.30
N GLN A 158 -11.03 0.35 -1.15
CA GLN A 158 -11.92 1.14 -2.01
C GLN A 158 -11.71 2.65 -1.81
N LEU A 159 -11.61 3.10 -0.56
CA LEU A 159 -11.36 4.50 -0.22
C LEU A 159 -10.00 4.97 -0.75
N SER A 160 -8.96 4.17 -0.54
CA SER A 160 -7.61 4.50 -1.02
C SER A 160 -7.54 4.60 -2.53
N THR A 161 -8.19 3.67 -3.24
CA THR A 161 -8.29 3.68 -4.70
C THR A 161 -9.08 4.87 -5.21
N ALA A 162 -10.20 5.23 -4.57
CA ALA A 162 -10.99 6.40 -4.93
C ALA A 162 -10.19 7.70 -4.78
N VAL A 163 -9.43 7.84 -3.69
CA VAL A 163 -8.52 8.97 -3.46
C VAL A 163 -7.41 9.01 -4.52
N ALA A 164 -6.83 7.86 -4.86
CA ALA A 164 -5.83 7.77 -5.92
C ALA A 164 -6.38 8.18 -7.29
N LEU A 165 -7.61 7.78 -7.61
CA LEU A 165 -8.27 8.13 -8.87
C LEU A 165 -8.54 9.63 -8.96
N LEU A 166 -9.12 10.23 -7.91
CA LEU A 166 -9.38 11.68 -7.86
C LEU A 166 -8.07 12.47 -7.98
N THR A 167 -7.01 12.00 -7.34
CA THR A 167 -5.66 12.58 -7.46
C THR A 167 -5.16 12.51 -8.90
N GLY A 168 -5.28 11.35 -9.54
CA GLY A 168 -4.90 11.16 -10.94
C GLY A 168 -5.65 12.09 -11.90
N VAL A 169 -6.97 12.23 -11.74
CA VAL A 169 -7.80 13.14 -12.54
C VAL A 169 -7.36 14.60 -12.34
N LEU A 170 -7.12 15.01 -11.09
CA LEU A 170 -6.67 16.36 -10.78
C LEU A 170 -5.31 16.66 -11.43
N VAL A 171 -4.34 15.75 -11.33
CA VAL A 171 -3.02 15.89 -11.95
C VAL A 171 -3.13 15.94 -13.48
N ALA A 172 -3.98 15.10 -14.08
CA ALA A 172 -4.19 15.10 -15.53
C ALA A 172 -4.74 16.44 -16.04
N ILE A 173 -5.72 17.01 -15.35
CA ILE A 173 -6.32 18.32 -15.67
C ILE A 173 -5.27 19.43 -15.56
N ILE A 174 -4.45 19.41 -14.52
CA ILE A 174 -3.41 20.42 -14.31
C ILE A 174 -2.38 20.37 -15.44
N ASN A 175 -1.87 19.18 -15.75
CA ASN A 175 -0.88 19.00 -16.81
C ASN A 175 -1.46 19.22 -18.20
N TRP A 176 -2.78 19.07 -18.37
CA TRP A 176 -3.45 19.50 -19.59
C TRP A 176 -3.35 21.02 -19.77
N PHE A 177 -3.62 21.81 -18.74
CA PHE A 177 -3.59 23.28 -18.84
C PHE A 177 -2.17 23.88 -18.78
N TYR A 178 -1.26 23.22 -18.06
CA TYR A 178 0.09 23.71 -17.76
C TYR A 178 1.12 22.59 -17.89
N PRO A 179 1.36 22.06 -19.11
CA PRO A 179 2.46 21.14 -19.34
C PRO A 179 3.79 21.83 -19.01
N GLY A 180 4.69 21.13 -18.34
CA GLY A 180 6.00 21.68 -17.99
C GLY A 180 6.97 20.59 -17.52
N ARG A 181 8.21 20.98 -17.24
CA ARG A 181 9.29 20.05 -16.87
C ARG A 181 8.97 19.16 -15.68
N LEU A 182 8.16 19.63 -14.73
CA LEU A 182 7.72 18.80 -13.61
C LEU A 182 6.86 17.61 -14.06
N ALA A 183 6.01 17.79 -15.06
CA ALA A 183 5.22 16.71 -15.65
C ALA A 183 6.11 15.71 -16.40
N GLU A 184 7.15 16.19 -17.08
CA GLU A 184 8.14 15.34 -17.76
C GLU A 184 8.97 14.51 -16.78
N VAL A 185 9.41 15.10 -15.67
CA VAL A 185 10.11 14.37 -14.60
C VAL A 185 9.17 13.35 -13.96
N PHE A 186 7.95 13.75 -13.66
CA PHE A 186 6.97 12.89 -13.01
C PHE A 186 6.57 11.69 -13.88
N ILE A 187 6.29 11.90 -15.17
CA ILE A 187 5.93 10.81 -16.08
C ILE A 187 7.11 9.86 -16.32
N SER A 188 8.34 10.38 -16.31
CA SER A 188 9.55 9.57 -16.38
C SER A 188 9.71 8.69 -15.14
N PHE A 189 9.40 9.24 -13.97
CA PHE A 189 9.35 8.47 -12.72
C PHE A 189 8.23 7.43 -12.72
N ALA A 190 7.04 7.77 -13.21
CA ALA A 190 5.93 6.83 -13.33
C ALA A 190 6.25 5.67 -14.27
N ALA A 191 6.83 5.95 -15.45
CA ALA A 191 7.30 4.91 -16.37
C ALA A 191 8.39 4.04 -15.74
N ALA A 192 9.33 4.64 -15.00
CA ALA A 192 10.36 3.91 -14.25
C ALA A 192 9.76 2.96 -13.20
N ALA A 193 8.79 3.44 -12.40
CA ALA A 193 8.09 2.61 -11.42
C ALA A 193 7.32 1.46 -12.08
N GLY A 194 6.66 1.72 -13.21
CA GLY A 194 6.03 0.68 -14.00
C GLY A 194 7.02 -0.39 -14.49
N THR A 195 8.19 0.01 -15.00
CA THR A 195 9.24 -0.94 -15.38
C THR A 195 9.78 -1.70 -14.18
N PHE A 196 9.95 -1.06 -13.02
CA PHE A 196 10.35 -1.75 -11.78
C PHE A 196 9.39 -2.90 -11.50
N VAL A 197 8.09 -2.61 -11.48
CA VAL A 197 7.04 -3.60 -11.19
C VAL A 197 7.04 -4.72 -12.23
N LEU A 198 7.15 -4.39 -13.52
CA LEU A 198 7.22 -5.38 -14.60
C LEU A 198 8.39 -6.35 -14.42
N VAL A 199 9.59 -5.81 -14.21
CA VAL A 199 10.82 -6.61 -14.10
C VAL A 199 10.83 -7.40 -12.80
N TRP A 200 10.38 -6.78 -11.70
CA TRP A 200 10.23 -7.44 -10.41
C TRP A 200 9.27 -8.62 -10.47
N GLN A 201 8.09 -8.46 -11.06
CA GLN A 201 7.13 -9.55 -11.24
C GLN A 201 7.67 -10.65 -12.15
N TRP A 202 8.36 -10.26 -13.23
CA TRP A 202 8.97 -11.23 -14.14
C TRP A 202 10.00 -12.11 -13.41
N PHE A 203 10.92 -11.52 -12.65
CA PHE A 203 11.89 -12.28 -11.86
C PHE A 203 11.27 -13.02 -10.66
N GLY A 204 10.26 -12.42 -10.02
CA GLY A 204 9.53 -13.04 -8.90
C GLY A 204 8.72 -14.27 -9.31
N SER A 205 8.36 -14.39 -10.59
CA SER A 205 7.67 -15.56 -11.14
C SER A 205 8.57 -16.78 -11.36
N VAL A 206 9.90 -16.62 -11.26
CA VAL A 206 10.85 -17.72 -11.45
C VAL A 206 10.86 -18.59 -10.19
N PRO A 207 10.47 -19.88 -10.27
CA PRO A 207 10.44 -20.76 -9.12
C PRO A 207 11.86 -21.06 -8.63
N TYR A 208 12.08 -20.99 -7.31
CA TYR A 208 13.39 -21.19 -6.67
C TYR A 208 14.02 -22.54 -7.01
N ASP A 209 13.23 -23.59 -7.17
CA ASP A 209 13.71 -24.94 -7.52
C ASP A 209 14.43 -24.99 -8.87
N ARG A 210 14.12 -24.07 -9.79
CA ARG A 210 14.84 -23.95 -11.06
C ARG A 210 16.17 -23.24 -10.89
N LEU A 211 16.27 -22.32 -9.94
CA LEU A 211 17.46 -21.49 -9.70
C LEU A 211 18.55 -22.26 -8.93
N THR A 212 18.14 -23.14 -8.02
CA THR A 212 19.06 -24.02 -7.28
C THR A 212 19.85 -24.94 -8.22
N GLY A 213 19.24 -25.37 -9.32
CA GLY A 213 19.91 -26.13 -10.40
C GLY A 213 21.04 -25.37 -11.12
N PHE A 214 21.08 -24.04 -11.00
CA PHE A 214 22.14 -23.19 -11.54
C PHE A 214 23.11 -22.68 -10.44
N GLY A 215 23.02 -23.21 -9.22
CA GLY A 215 23.85 -22.79 -8.09
C GLY A 215 23.46 -21.43 -7.50
N ILE A 216 22.28 -20.91 -7.81
CA ILE A 216 21.77 -19.64 -7.27
C ILE A 216 20.92 -19.96 -6.03
N SER A 217 21.37 -19.52 -4.85
CA SER A 217 20.59 -19.67 -3.63
C SER A 217 19.41 -18.68 -3.58
N PRO A 218 18.32 -18.99 -2.85
CA PRO A 218 17.21 -18.05 -2.65
C PRO A 218 17.62 -16.70 -2.08
N GLU A 219 18.64 -16.69 -1.20
CA GLU A 219 19.21 -15.47 -0.61
C GLU A 219 19.86 -14.57 -1.68
N ILE A 220 20.60 -15.17 -2.63
CA ILE A 220 21.18 -14.42 -3.75
C ILE A 220 20.07 -13.89 -4.66
N TRP A 221 19.05 -14.71 -4.95
CA TRP A 221 17.94 -14.30 -5.84
C TRP A 221 17.12 -13.15 -5.27
N THR A 222 16.80 -13.20 -3.97
CA THR A 222 16.03 -12.17 -3.27
C THR A 222 16.78 -10.82 -3.21
N GLY A 223 18.11 -10.82 -3.27
CA GLY A 223 18.91 -9.59 -3.42
C GLY A 223 19.13 -9.15 -4.87
N LEU A 224 19.24 -10.08 -5.82
CA LEU A 224 19.54 -9.80 -7.23
C LEU A 224 18.32 -9.29 -8.00
N ALA A 225 17.17 -9.94 -7.86
CA ALA A 225 15.95 -9.58 -8.58
C ALA A 225 15.49 -8.11 -8.35
N PRO A 226 15.48 -7.56 -7.11
CA PRO A 226 15.09 -6.18 -6.91
C PRO A 226 16.13 -5.20 -7.44
N SER A 227 17.42 -5.58 -7.39
CA SER A 227 18.52 -4.77 -7.91
C SER A 227 18.45 -4.62 -9.43
N LEU A 228 18.15 -5.71 -10.15
CA LEU A 228 17.95 -5.68 -11.61
C LEU A 228 16.70 -4.87 -11.99
N ALA A 229 15.60 -5.04 -11.23
CA ALA A 229 14.40 -4.24 -11.42
C ALA A 229 14.66 -2.74 -11.22
N LEU A 230 15.42 -2.37 -10.19
CA LEU A 230 15.81 -0.98 -9.90
C LEU A 230 16.68 -0.40 -11.03
N LEU A 231 17.64 -1.16 -11.53
CA LEU A 231 18.49 -0.72 -12.65
C LEU A 231 17.66 -0.49 -13.93
N ALA A 232 16.74 -1.41 -14.26
CA ALA A 232 15.85 -1.25 -15.40
C ALA A 232 14.92 -0.03 -15.24
N ALA A 233 14.43 0.22 -14.03
CA ALA A 233 13.62 1.39 -13.70
C ALA A 233 14.40 2.70 -13.89
N LEU A 234 15.62 2.80 -13.33
CA LEU A 234 16.47 3.98 -13.47
C LEU A 234 16.78 4.28 -14.95
N LEU A 235 17.15 3.25 -15.72
CA LEU A 235 17.39 3.40 -17.16
C LEU A 235 16.12 3.86 -17.89
N THR A 236 14.96 3.31 -17.56
CA THR A 236 13.67 3.75 -18.12
C THR A 236 13.41 5.22 -17.83
N GLY A 237 13.60 5.66 -16.57
CA GLY A 237 13.39 7.06 -16.20
C GLY A 237 14.30 8.01 -16.96
N ILE A 238 15.59 7.70 -17.06
CA ILE A 238 16.57 8.51 -17.80
C ILE A 238 16.19 8.57 -19.29
N VAL A 239 15.89 7.43 -19.89
CA VAL A 239 15.54 7.33 -21.32
C VAL A 239 14.24 8.07 -21.63
N THR A 240 13.22 7.94 -20.77
CA THR A 240 11.94 8.64 -20.91
C THR A 240 12.13 10.16 -20.82
N ALA A 241 12.93 10.63 -19.85
CA ALA A 241 13.22 12.06 -19.71
C ALA A 241 13.94 12.60 -20.95
N ARG A 242 14.95 11.89 -21.44
CA ARG A 242 15.70 12.26 -22.66
C ARG A 242 14.84 12.23 -23.92
N LEU A 243 13.85 11.33 -23.99
CA LEU A 243 12.86 11.26 -25.05
C LEU A 243 11.95 12.49 -25.05
N LEU A 244 11.50 12.93 -23.87
CA LEU A 244 10.66 14.11 -23.71
C LEU A 244 11.42 15.42 -23.97
N GLU A 245 12.70 15.49 -23.61
CA GLU A 245 13.58 16.62 -23.96
C GLU A 245 13.91 16.70 -25.46
N GLY A 246 13.50 15.72 -26.27
CA GLY A 246 13.75 15.73 -27.72
C GLY A 246 15.19 15.42 -28.12
N ARG A 247 16.02 14.88 -27.21
CA ARG A 247 17.44 14.62 -27.48
C ARG A 247 17.71 13.44 -28.42
N PHE A 248 16.72 12.58 -28.66
CA PHE A 248 16.87 11.45 -29.58
C PHE A 248 16.59 11.84 -31.02
N ARG A 249 17.44 11.38 -31.95
CA ARG A 249 17.17 11.43 -33.39
C ARG A 249 16.01 10.48 -33.71
N ARG A 250 15.25 10.76 -34.78
CA ARG A 250 14.02 10.03 -35.13
C ARG A 250 14.19 8.50 -35.19
N ARG A 251 15.35 8.02 -35.65
CA ARG A 251 15.67 6.57 -35.76
C ARG A 251 15.97 5.91 -34.41
N ASP A 252 16.49 6.67 -33.44
CA ASP A 252 16.93 6.15 -32.13
C ASP A 252 15.79 6.18 -31.09
N ARG A 253 14.60 6.66 -31.46
CA ARG A 253 13.45 6.80 -30.57
C ARG A 253 12.70 5.49 -30.32
N ILE A 254 12.88 4.48 -31.17
CA ILE A 254 12.08 3.24 -31.14
C ILE A 254 12.20 2.56 -29.77
N GLY A 255 13.43 2.27 -29.33
CA GLY A 255 13.69 1.66 -28.03
C GLY A 255 13.10 2.46 -26.86
N PRO A 256 13.44 3.75 -26.72
CA PRO A 256 12.86 4.64 -25.70
C PRO A 256 11.33 4.64 -25.65
N ILE A 257 10.67 4.70 -26.81
CA ILE A 257 9.21 4.70 -26.92
C ILE A 257 8.62 3.37 -26.40
N LEU A 258 9.20 2.24 -26.81
CA LEU A 258 8.74 0.92 -26.39
C LEU A 258 8.91 0.71 -24.88
N ILE A 259 10.06 1.11 -24.32
CA ILE A 259 10.34 1.00 -22.88
C ILE A 259 9.35 1.87 -22.09
N THR A 260 9.10 3.10 -22.54
CA THR A 260 8.12 4.01 -21.90
C THR A 260 6.71 3.41 -21.96
N GLY A 261 6.31 2.86 -23.12
CA GLY A 261 5.03 2.19 -23.30
C GLY A 261 4.85 0.96 -22.40
N ALA A 262 5.90 0.14 -22.26
CA ALA A 262 5.91 -1.03 -21.38
C ALA A 262 5.81 -0.63 -19.89
N GLY A 263 6.51 0.43 -19.48
CA GLY A 263 6.40 0.98 -18.13
C GLY A 263 4.97 1.46 -17.84
N MET A 264 4.37 2.25 -18.74
CA MET A 264 3.00 2.73 -18.58
C MET A 264 1.96 1.59 -18.59
N PHE A 265 2.16 0.58 -19.44
CA PHE A 265 1.35 -0.65 -19.43
C PHE A 265 1.39 -1.32 -18.06
N SER A 266 2.59 -1.60 -17.54
CA SER A 266 2.73 -2.36 -16.29
C SER A 266 2.18 -1.61 -15.08
N LEU A 267 2.45 -0.31 -14.99
CA LEU A 267 1.91 0.51 -13.91
C LEU A 267 0.37 0.50 -13.94
N THR A 268 -0.22 0.61 -15.12
CA THR A 268 -1.69 0.56 -15.29
C THR A 268 -2.23 -0.81 -14.91
N PHE A 269 -1.57 -1.89 -15.36
CA PHE A 269 -2.01 -3.26 -15.14
C PHE A 269 -2.11 -3.61 -13.66
N VAL A 270 -1.13 -3.20 -12.87
CA VAL A 270 -1.11 -3.49 -11.42
C VAL A 270 -2.06 -2.59 -10.64
N SER A 271 -2.42 -1.42 -11.17
CA SER A 271 -3.27 -0.45 -10.47
C SER A 271 -4.76 -0.61 -10.75
N LEU A 272 -5.13 -1.20 -11.90
CA LEU A 272 -6.54 -1.38 -12.32
C LEU A 272 -7.37 -2.34 -11.47
N PRO A 273 -6.85 -3.46 -10.94
CA PRO A 273 -7.63 -4.37 -10.11
C PRO A 273 -8.30 -3.68 -8.92
N GLY A 274 -7.60 -2.76 -8.23
CA GLY A 274 -8.18 -1.96 -7.14
C GLY A 274 -9.33 -1.08 -7.62
N LEU A 275 -9.25 -0.54 -8.84
CA LEU A 275 -10.33 0.27 -9.43
C LEU A 275 -11.58 -0.57 -9.67
N PHE A 276 -11.43 -1.79 -10.21
CA PHE A 276 -12.56 -2.69 -10.39
C PHE A 276 -13.18 -3.12 -9.06
N GLN A 277 -12.40 -3.36 -8.01
CA GLN A 277 -12.94 -3.64 -6.67
C GLN A 277 -13.68 -2.45 -6.05
N THR A 278 -13.35 -1.22 -6.47
CA THR A 278 -14.01 0.01 -6.01
C THR A 278 -15.36 0.24 -6.67
N PHE A 279 -15.50 -0.10 -7.96
CA PHE A 279 -16.71 0.18 -8.73
C PHE A 279 -17.57 -1.06 -9.01
N ALA A 280 -17.07 -2.27 -8.76
CA ALA A 280 -17.91 -3.46 -8.78
C ALA A 280 -18.81 -3.48 -7.54
N PRO A 281 -20.11 -3.75 -7.68
CA PRO A 281 -20.94 -4.05 -6.53
C PRO A 281 -20.34 -5.27 -5.82
N LEU A 282 -20.20 -5.20 -4.49
CA LEU A 282 -19.51 -6.17 -3.61
C LEU A 282 -19.94 -7.65 -3.77
N ASN A 283 -20.94 -7.95 -4.60
CA ASN A 283 -21.57 -9.26 -4.77
C ASN A 283 -21.70 -9.73 -6.24
N SER A 284 -20.99 -9.16 -7.22
CA SER A 284 -21.00 -9.70 -8.60
C SER A 284 -19.78 -10.60 -8.88
N PRO A 285 -19.86 -11.92 -8.64
CA PRO A 285 -18.76 -12.85 -8.90
C PRO A 285 -18.34 -12.87 -10.39
N SER A 286 -19.26 -12.51 -11.29
CA SER A 286 -18.97 -12.36 -12.72
C SER A 286 -17.91 -11.30 -13.01
N LEU A 287 -18.01 -10.11 -12.39
CA LEU A 287 -17.11 -8.98 -12.65
C LEU A 287 -15.71 -9.24 -12.09
N MET A 288 -15.58 -9.96 -10.98
CA MET A 288 -14.29 -10.38 -10.42
C MET A 288 -13.56 -11.37 -11.34
N ASN A 289 -14.27 -12.30 -11.98
CA ASN A 289 -13.68 -13.25 -12.92
C ASN A 289 -13.19 -12.57 -14.23
N PHE A 290 -13.82 -11.46 -14.63
CA PHE A 290 -13.43 -10.70 -15.83
C PHE A 290 -12.43 -9.55 -15.54
N ALA A 291 -12.25 -9.16 -14.28
CA ALA A 291 -11.39 -8.05 -13.90
C ALA A 291 -9.93 -8.16 -14.41
N PRO A 292 -9.26 -9.34 -14.36
CA PRO A 292 -7.90 -9.48 -14.91
C PRO A 292 -7.86 -9.29 -16.43
N LEU A 293 -8.88 -9.77 -17.14
CA LEU A 293 -8.97 -9.65 -18.60
C LEU A 293 -9.25 -8.20 -19.02
N LEU A 294 -10.12 -7.50 -18.29
CA LEU A 294 -10.37 -6.08 -18.47
C LEU A 294 -9.11 -5.25 -18.14
N ALA A 295 -8.39 -5.59 -17.07
CA ALA A 295 -7.14 -4.93 -16.70
C ALA A 295 -6.10 -5.09 -17.81
N ALA A 296 -5.95 -6.29 -18.35
CA ALA A 296 -5.04 -6.56 -19.47
C ALA A 296 -5.44 -5.77 -20.73
N GLY A 297 -6.72 -5.73 -21.08
CA GLY A 297 -7.23 -4.98 -22.23
C GLY A 297 -6.97 -3.48 -22.13
N ILE A 298 -7.35 -2.85 -21.01
CA ILE A 298 -7.15 -1.41 -20.78
C ILE A 298 -5.66 -1.08 -20.75
N SER A 299 -4.86 -1.87 -20.04
CA SER A 299 -3.41 -1.63 -19.93
C SER A 299 -2.72 -1.74 -21.27
N THR A 300 -3.09 -2.74 -22.09
CA THR A 300 -2.60 -2.88 -23.47
C THR A 300 -2.96 -1.65 -24.29
N GLY A 301 -4.21 -1.17 -24.18
CA GLY A 301 -4.66 0.07 -24.81
C GLY A 301 -3.81 1.28 -24.40
N VAL A 302 -3.50 1.43 -23.11
CA VAL A 302 -2.63 2.50 -22.59
C VAL A 302 -1.20 2.40 -23.13
N GLY A 303 -0.62 1.19 -23.15
CA GLY A 303 0.72 0.97 -23.70
C GLY A 303 0.80 1.33 -25.18
N VAL A 304 -0.15 0.86 -25.99
CA VAL A 304 -0.24 1.16 -27.43
C VAL A 304 -0.49 2.65 -27.68
N ALA A 305 -1.40 3.27 -26.92
CA ALA A 305 -1.67 4.71 -27.04
C ALA A 305 -0.43 5.55 -26.69
N THR A 306 0.32 5.15 -25.64
CA THR A 306 1.59 5.78 -25.28
C THR A 306 2.60 5.72 -26.42
N ILE A 307 2.77 4.52 -27.01
CA ILE A 307 3.66 4.31 -28.15
C ILE A 307 3.23 5.19 -29.32
N GLY A 308 1.95 5.20 -29.68
CA GLY A 308 1.42 6.01 -30.78
C GLY A 308 1.61 7.52 -30.58
N LEU A 309 1.33 8.03 -29.37
CA LEU A 309 1.48 9.46 -29.05
C LEU A 309 2.94 9.91 -29.12
N LEU A 310 3.86 9.09 -28.61
CA LEU A 310 5.31 9.36 -28.65
C LEU A 310 5.91 9.14 -30.05
N TRP A 311 5.32 8.25 -30.86
CA TRP A 311 5.72 8.03 -32.24
C TRP A 311 5.41 9.23 -33.14
N VAL A 312 4.20 9.79 -33.01
CA VAL A 312 3.78 10.98 -33.75
C VAL A 312 4.64 12.20 -33.39
N TYR A 313 4.98 12.34 -32.10
CA TYR A 313 5.89 13.37 -31.58
C TYR A 313 5.56 14.79 -32.07
N SER A 314 4.29 15.19 -31.88
CA SER A 314 3.80 16.55 -32.12
C SER A 314 3.55 17.25 -30.79
N ASP A 315 3.51 18.59 -30.76
CA ASP A 315 3.20 19.34 -29.53
C ASP A 315 1.87 18.88 -28.90
N ARG A 316 0.87 18.60 -29.74
CA ARG A 316 -0.43 18.08 -29.27
C ARG A 316 -0.31 16.67 -28.70
N SER A 317 0.42 15.77 -29.36
CA SER A 317 0.54 14.38 -28.89
C SER A 317 1.39 14.27 -27.61
N ILE A 318 2.47 15.05 -27.50
CA ILE A 318 3.29 15.14 -26.28
C ILE A 318 2.48 15.73 -25.13
N ARG A 319 1.70 16.80 -25.38
CA ARG A 319 0.81 17.36 -24.34
C ARG A 319 -0.23 16.35 -23.86
N THR A 320 -0.87 15.61 -24.78
CA THR A 320 -1.81 14.54 -24.42
C THR A 320 -1.12 13.44 -23.61
N PHE A 321 0.08 13.02 -24.02
CA PHE A 321 0.87 12.04 -23.28
C PHE A 321 1.22 12.52 -21.87
N LEU A 322 1.73 13.74 -21.73
CA LEU A 322 2.07 14.32 -20.42
C LEU A 322 0.85 14.40 -19.50
N SER A 323 -0.31 14.81 -20.03
CA SER A 323 -1.54 14.87 -19.26
C SER A 323 -2.03 13.49 -18.82
N MET A 324 -2.24 12.58 -19.78
CA MET A 324 -2.78 11.24 -19.49
C MET A 324 -1.82 10.43 -18.64
N GLY A 325 -0.54 10.40 -19.00
CA GLY A 325 0.45 9.60 -18.30
C GLY A 325 0.81 10.14 -16.92
N SER A 326 0.71 11.45 -16.67
CA SER A 326 0.83 11.96 -15.29
C SER A 326 -0.38 11.60 -14.44
N GLY A 327 -1.59 11.64 -15.01
CA GLY A 327 -2.78 11.23 -14.27
C GLY A 327 -2.77 9.74 -13.92
N LEU A 328 -2.44 8.89 -14.90
CA LEU A 328 -2.26 7.44 -14.70
C LEU A 328 -1.09 7.15 -13.76
N GLY A 329 0.01 7.89 -13.89
CA GLY A 329 1.16 7.78 -13.02
C GLY A 329 0.83 8.10 -11.56
N ALA A 330 0.11 9.20 -11.32
CA ALA A 330 -0.33 9.58 -9.99
C ALA A 330 -1.33 8.60 -9.39
N PHE A 331 -2.30 8.13 -10.18
CA PHE A 331 -3.20 7.07 -9.75
C PHE A 331 -2.42 5.80 -9.36
N GLY A 332 -1.57 5.30 -10.25
CA GLY A 332 -0.89 4.02 -10.03
C GLY A 332 0.11 4.06 -8.87
N LEU A 333 0.92 5.11 -8.80
CA LEU A 333 1.87 5.27 -7.69
C LEU A 333 1.17 5.43 -6.34
N LEU A 334 0.08 6.19 -6.28
CA LEU A 334 -0.65 6.40 -5.04
C LEU A 334 -1.42 5.14 -4.61
N SER A 335 -2.02 4.41 -5.55
CA SER A 335 -2.64 3.11 -5.29
C SER A 335 -1.63 2.10 -4.75
N LEU A 336 -0.44 2.01 -5.35
CA LEU A 336 0.64 1.15 -4.85
C LEU A 336 1.11 1.58 -3.46
N LEU A 337 1.29 2.88 -3.23
CA LEU A 337 1.70 3.40 -1.94
C LEU A 337 0.69 3.06 -0.84
N PHE A 338 -0.61 3.20 -1.12
CA PHE A 338 -1.66 2.82 -0.19
C PHE A 338 -1.68 1.32 0.06
N LEU A 339 -1.59 0.49 -0.99
CA LEU A 339 -1.55 -0.96 -0.85
C LEU A 339 -0.39 -1.41 0.05
N ILE A 340 0.82 -0.92 -0.23
CA ILE A 340 2.01 -1.23 0.58
C ILE A 340 1.82 -0.74 2.03
N SER A 341 1.25 0.45 2.21
CA SER A 341 1.02 0.98 3.56
C SER A 341 -0.02 0.17 4.33
N LEU A 342 -1.09 -0.28 3.68
CA LEU A 342 -2.09 -1.12 4.34
C LEU A 342 -1.52 -2.49 4.70
N LEU A 343 -0.73 -3.11 3.82
CA LEU A 343 -0.03 -4.39 4.09
C LEU A 343 1.00 -4.27 5.22
N GLU A 344 1.86 -3.26 5.19
CA GLU A 344 2.91 -3.07 6.22
C GLU A 344 2.33 -2.69 7.59
N LEU A 345 1.17 -2.04 7.62
CA LEU A 345 0.49 -1.66 8.87
C LEU A 345 -0.49 -2.73 9.38
N GLY A 346 -0.74 -3.80 8.62
CA GLY A 346 -1.63 -4.91 8.99
C GLY A 346 -3.13 -4.62 8.80
N TYR A 347 -3.49 -3.71 7.89
CA TYR A 347 -4.88 -3.43 7.53
C TYR A 347 -5.40 -4.25 6.33
N ALA A 348 -4.52 -5.02 5.68
CA ALA A 348 -4.83 -5.83 4.51
C ALA A 348 -4.00 -7.13 4.54
N ASP A 349 -4.57 -8.20 3.99
CA ASP A 349 -3.96 -9.53 3.89
C ASP A 349 -3.45 -9.87 2.47
#